data_AF-A0A2G8RWL7-F1
#
_entry.id   AF-A0A2G8RWL7-F1
#
_cell.length_a   1.000
_cell.length_b   1.000
_cell.length_c   1.000
_cell.angle_alpha   90.00
_cell.angle_beta   90.00
_cell.angle_gamma   90.00
#
_symmetry.space_group_name_H-M   'P 1'
#
loop_
_entity.id
_entity.type
_entity.pdbx_description
1 polymer ?
#
loop_
_entity_poly.entity_id
_entity_poly.type
_entity_poly.pdbx_seq_one_letter_code
_entity_poly.pdbx_strand_id
1 'polypeptide(L)'
;MRLQDLAIITNTPVDTDKTLLEKFKGHDRVIHDPKTDLYSYRHDYNVRSKAALLTTIQRQTRNGSGLSIRVVKESWKEAPQAIEELEKEGEVYVTRTLKDGQMRMVFWNEVKPTEEQGGMPVEKEFHDLWHGLEVPNDVDLLKALASEGLQATAAAAPVLKAGAQKKKGKKAAPRQRQVRITNTHLKGVVDLSRDYVAPGTSTK
;
A
#
# COMPACT_ATOMS: atom_id res chain seq x y z
N MET A 1 -24.30 -16.02 24.33
CA MET A 1 -24.75 -17.42 24.20
C MET A 1 -24.17 -18.20 25.35
N ARG A 2 -24.90 -19.15 25.96
CA ARG A 2 -24.29 -20.01 26.99
C ARG A 2 -23.36 -21.03 26.33
N LEU A 3 -22.38 -21.52 27.08
CA LEU A 3 -21.43 -22.51 26.58
C LEU A 3 -22.12 -23.84 26.18
N GLN A 4 -23.10 -24.25 26.98
CA GLN A 4 -23.93 -25.46 26.75
C GLN A 4 -24.70 -25.36 25.43
N ASP A 5 -25.32 -24.21 25.16
CA ASP A 5 -26.07 -23.99 23.92
C ASP A 5 -25.13 -24.09 22.70
N LEU A 6 -23.92 -23.55 22.80
CA LEU A 6 -22.91 -23.60 21.74
C LEU A 6 -22.45 -25.03 21.46
N ALA A 7 -22.23 -25.83 22.51
CA ALA A 7 -21.88 -27.24 22.40
C ALA A 7 -22.95 -28.05 21.67
N ILE A 8 -24.24 -27.80 21.99
CA ILE A 8 -25.38 -28.45 21.33
C ILE A 8 -25.49 -28.04 19.86
N ILE A 9 -25.42 -26.73 19.56
CA ILE A 9 -25.58 -26.22 18.18
C ILE A 9 -24.47 -26.73 17.26
N THR A 10 -23.25 -26.73 17.74
CA THR A 10 -22.07 -27.11 16.93
C THR A 10 -21.77 -28.60 16.99
N ASN A 11 -22.45 -29.35 17.86
CA ASN A 11 -22.17 -30.75 18.18
C ASN A 11 -20.69 -30.96 18.55
N THR A 12 -20.10 -30.02 19.29
CA THR A 12 -18.70 -30.08 19.75
C THR A 12 -18.63 -30.03 21.28
N PRO A 13 -17.78 -30.86 21.92
CA PRO A 13 -17.69 -30.96 23.38
C PRO A 13 -16.89 -29.80 24.02
N VAL A 14 -17.29 -28.55 23.77
CA VAL A 14 -16.61 -27.34 24.28
C VAL A 14 -16.84 -27.13 25.79
N ASP A 15 -17.86 -27.79 26.35
CA ASP A 15 -18.26 -27.71 27.75
C ASP A 15 -17.59 -28.78 28.64
N THR A 16 -17.27 -29.93 28.06
CA THR A 16 -16.73 -31.10 28.75
C THR A 16 -15.21 -31.19 28.66
N ASP A 17 -14.63 -30.82 27.51
CA ASP A 17 -13.17 -30.79 27.34
C ASP A 17 -12.58 -29.46 27.84
N LYS A 18 -11.86 -29.53 28.96
CA LYS A 18 -11.18 -28.38 29.58
C LYS A 18 -10.13 -27.76 28.67
N THR A 19 -9.43 -28.57 27.86
CA THR A 19 -8.37 -28.07 26.98
C THR A 19 -8.94 -27.28 25.80
N LEU A 20 -10.08 -27.72 25.28
CA LEU A 20 -10.82 -27.02 24.24
C LEU A 20 -11.42 -25.71 24.77
N LEU A 21 -11.96 -25.73 25.99
CA LEU A 21 -12.50 -24.54 26.65
C LEU A 21 -11.43 -23.46 26.86
N GLU A 22 -10.24 -23.82 27.31
CA GLU A 22 -9.12 -22.88 27.48
C GLU A 22 -8.72 -22.25 26.15
N LYS A 23 -8.59 -23.05 25.09
CA LYS A 23 -8.30 -22.53 23.74
C LYS A 23 -9.42 -21.63 23.20
N PHE A 24 -10.67 -21.99 23.46
CA PHE A 24 -11.82 -21.20 23.04
C PHE A 24 -11.87 -19.85 23.75
N LYS A 25 -11.62 -19.81 25.06
CA LYS A 25 -11.51 -18.56 25.83
C LYS A 25 -10.30 -17.71 25.44
N GLY A 26 -9.21 -18.35 25.04
CA GLY A 26 -7.99 -17.67 24.58
C GLY A 26 -8.08 -17.12 23.15
N HIS A 27 -9.16 -17.35 22.42
CA HIS A 27 -9.30 -16.89 21.03
C HIS A 27 -9.68 -15.41 20.96
N ASP A 28 -8.94 -14.61 20.18
CA ASP A 28 -9.10 -13.14 20.08
C ASP A 28 -10.52 -12.67 19.74
N ARG A 29 -11.26 -13.50 18.99
CA ARG A 29 -12.63 -13.23 18.56
C ARG A 29 -13.72 -13.67 19.53
N VAL A 30 -13.38 -14.29 20.65
CA VAL A 30 -14.35 -14.75 21.66
C VAL A 30 -14.27 -13.83 22.86
N ILE A 31 -15.42 -13.25 23.23
CA ILE A 31 -15.55 -12.43 24.45
C ILE A 31 -16.39 -13.21 25.44
N HIS A 32 -15.82 -13.47 26.61
CA HIS A 32 -16.52 -14.03 27.77
C HIS A 32 -16.85 -12.92 28.76
N ASP A 33 -18.13 -12.77 29.09
CA ASP A 33 -18.56 -11.87 30.17
C ASP A 33 -18.69 -12.67 31.48
N PRO A 34 -17.80 -12.46 32.48
CA PRO A 34 -17.81 -13.23 33.72
C PRO A 34 -19.02 -12.97 34.61
N LYS A 35 -19.76 -11.86 34.39
CA LYS A 35 -20.94 -11.52 35.20
C LYS A 35 -22.17 -12.29 34.78
N THR A 36 -22.30 -12.53 33.48
CA THR A 36 -23.49 -13.13 32.89
C THR A 36 -23.23 -14.56 32.40
N ASP A 37 -21.96 -14.97 32.34
CA ASP A 37 -21.47 -16.24 31.79
C ASP A 37 -21.93 -16.48 30.34
N LEU A 38 -22.04 -15.39 29.57
CA LEU A 38 -22.33 -15.47 28.14
C LEU A 38 -21.05 -15.25 27.33
N TYR A 39 -20.97 -16.02 26.25
CA TYR A 39 -19.98 -15.89 25.20
C TYR A 39 -20.58 -15.11 24.03
N SER A 40 -19.79 -14.20 23.48
CA SER A 40 -20.16 -13.39 22.32
C SER A 40 -19.01 -13.30 21.34
N TYR A 41 -19.33 -13.13 20.06
CA TYR A 41 -18.34 -12.95 19.01
C TYR A 41 -17.90 -11.48 18.92
N ARG A 42 -16.59 -11.26 18.94
CA ARG A 42 -15.97 -9.97 18.70
C ARG A 42 -15.85 -9.73 17.21
N HIS A 43 -16.68 -8.83 16.72
CA HIS A 43 -16.53 -8.29 15.39
C HIS A 43 -15.40 -7.24 15.38
N ASP A 44 -14.70 -7.11 14.26
CA ASP A 44 -13.68 -6.07 14.09
C ASP A 44 -14.30 -4.66 14.22
N TYR A 45 -15.56 -4.51 13.79
CA TYR A 45 -16.32 -3.28 13.95
C TYR A 45 -17.70 -3.57 14.54
N ASN A 46 -17.98 -3.06 15.74
CA ASN A 46 -19.32 -3.18 16.34
C ASN A 46 -20.23 -2.05 15.86
N VAL A 47 -20.70 -2.13 14.62
CA VAL A 47 -21.55 -1.12 13.99
C VAL A 47 -22.93 -1.71 13.74
N ARG A 48 -23.99 -1.02 14.20
CA ARG A 48 -25.39 -1.47 14.01
C ARG A 48 -26.33 -0.35 13.56
N SER A 49 -25.79 0.81 13.21
CA SER A 49 -26.56 1.97 12.77
C SER A 49 -25.79 2.76 11.72
N LYS A 50 -26.52 3.51 10.87
CA LYS A 50 -25.92 4.35 9.82
C LYS A 50 -24.99 5.43 10.40
N ALA A 51 -25.41 6.08 11.50
CA ALA A 51 -24.60 7.12 12.16
C ALA A 51 -23.31 6.55 12.77
N ALA A 52 -23.39 5.38 13.42
CA ALA A 52 -22.21 4.69 13.92
C ALA A 52 -21.29 4.28 12.76
N LEU A 53 -21.86 3.82 11.65
CA LEU A 53 -21.12 3.42 10.46
C LEU A 53 -20.32 4.58 9.87
N LEU A 54 -20.99 5.73 9.67
CA LEU A 54 -20.34 6.96 9.22
C LEU A 54 -19.17 7.32 10.12
N THR A 55 -19.37 7.36 11.44
CA THR A 55 -18.31 7.69 12.41
C THR A 55 -17.11 6.73 12.32
N THR A 56 -17.36 5.42 12.12
CA THR A 56 -16.27 4.45 11.87
C THR A 56 -15.55 4.69 10.55
N ILE A 57 -16.28 4.99 9.47
CA ILE A 57 -15.70 5.27 8.14
C ILE A 57 -14.84 6.53 8.21
N GLN A 58 -15.32 7.60 8.85
CA GLN A 58 -14.59 8.84 9.05
C GLN A 58 -13.26 8.60 9.79
N ARG A 59 -13.32 7.86 10.91
CA ARG A 59 -12.14 7.53 11.70
C ARG A 59 -11.11 6.71 10.91
N GLN A 60 -11.57 5.71 10.15
CA GLN A 60 -10.68 4.87 9.34
C GLN A 60 -10.05 5.66 8.19
N THR A 61 -10.86 6.46 7.49
CA THR A 61 -10.40 7.25 6.34
C THR A 61 -9.34 8.27 6.76
N ARG A 62 -9.51 8.92 7.92
CA ARG A 62 -8.51 9.86 8.46
C ARG A 62 -7.17 9.20 8.79
N ASN A 63 -7.18 7.90 9.10
CA ASN A 63 -5.96 7.11 9.31
C ASN A 63 -5.35 6.60 7.99
N GLY A 64 -5.90 7.00 6.84
CA GLY A 64 -5.47 6.56 5.51
C GLY A 64 -5.94 5.15 5.13
N SER A 65 -6.81 4.53 5.92
CA SER A 65 -7.36 3.20 5.63
C SER A 65 -8.81 3.29 5.20
N GLY A 66 -9.17 2.57 4.14
CA GLY A 66 -10.58 2.36 3.81
C GLY A 66 -11.21 1.31 4.73
N LEU A 67 -12.53 1.30 4.79
CA LEU A 67 -13.30 0.27 5.49
C LEU A 67 -13.73 -0.84 4.52
N SER A 68 -13.36 -2.09 4.81
CA SER A 68 -13.71 -3.22 3.94
C SER A 68 -15.16 -3.68 4.16
N ILE A 69 -15.93 -3.76 3.07
CA ILE A 69 -17.35 -4.10 3.11
C ILE A 69 -17.58 -5.53 3.57
N ARG A 70 -16.63 -6.43 3.31
CA ARG A 70 -16.70 -7.82 3.80
C ARG A 70 -16.76 -7.87 5.32
N VAL A 71 -15.91 -7.09 5.98
CA VAL A 71 -15.82 -7.02 7.44
C VAL A 71 -17.04 -6.31 8.04
N VAL A 72 -17.53 -5.25 7.38
CA VAL A 72 -18.76 -4.57 7.82
C VAL A 72 -19.98 -5.47 7.64
N LYS A 73 -20.08 -6.22 6.54
CA LYS A 73 -21.18 -7.18 6.28
C LYS A 73 -21.22 -8.32 7.30
N GLU A 74 -20.07 -8.77 7.78
CA GLU A 74 -19.98 -9.75 8.88
C GLU A 74 -20.58 -9.20 10.18
N SER A 75 -20.40 -7.90 10.42
CA SER A 75 -20.85 -7.22 11.63
C SER A 75 -22.32 -6.81 11.58
N TRP A 76 -22.79 -6.37 10.40
CA TRP A 76 -24.15 -5.92 10.16
C TRP A 76 -24.60 -6.27 8.75
N LYS A 77 -25.59 -7.17 8.64
CA LYS A 77 -26.06 -7.73 7.36
C LYS A 77 -26.65 -6.68 6.41
N GLU A 78 -27.27 -5.64 6.96
CA GLU A 78 -27.89 -4.54 6.20
C GLU A 78 -26.90 -3.42 5.85
N ALA A 79 -25.63 -3.55 6.26
CA ALA A 79 -24.62 -2.53 5.99
C ALA A 79 -24.43 -2.20 4.50
N PRO A 80 -24.45 -3.16 3.54
CA PRO A 80 -24.31 -2.83 2.13
C PRO A 80 -25.41 -1.88 1.63
N GLN A 81 -26.66 -2.07 2.06
CA GLN A 81 -27.77 -1.18 1.71
C GLN A 81 -27.58 0.20 2.33
N ALA A 82 -27.19 0.26 3.61
CA ALA A 82 -26.88 1.53 4.26
C ALA A 82 -25.73 2.29 3.59
N ILE A 83 -24.71 1.57 3.09
CA ILE A 83 -23.59 2.16 2.35
C ILE A 83 -24.05 2.70 0.99
N GLU A 84 -24.91 1.99 0.27
CA GLU A 84 -25.49 2.48 -1.00
C GLU A 84 -26.32 3.75 -0.80
N GLU A 85 -27.05 3.85 0.31
CA GLU A 85 -27.79 5.07 0.65
C GLU A 85 -26.84 6.22 0.98
N LEU A 86 -25.79 5.98 1.77
CA LEU A 86 -24.75 6.98 2.05
C LEU A 86 -23.94 7.38 0.81
N GLU A 87 -23.77 6.47 -0.16
CA GLU A 87 -23.16 6.76 -1.46
C GLU A 87 -24.07 7.67 -2.29
N LYS A 88 -25.39 7.43 -2.31
CA LYS A 88 -26.37 8.30 -2.99
C LYS A 88 -26.48 9.68 -2.35
N GLU A 89 -26.34 9.78 -1.04
CA GLU A 89 -26.29 11.05 -0.30
C GLU A 89 -24.96 11.79 -0.53
N GLY A 90 -23.95 11.15 -1.12
CA GLY A 90 -22.64 11.76 -1.40
C GLY A 90 -21.74 11.87 -0.17
N GLU A 91 -22.10 11.23 0.94
CA GLU A 91 -21.32 11.23 2.19
C GLU A 91 -20.11 10.27 2.11
N VAL A 92 -20.16 9.29 1.20
CA VAL A 92 -19.23 8.15 1.19
C VAL A 92 -18.88 7.75 -0.24
N TYR A 93 -17.60 7.44 -0.48
CA TYR A 93 -17.13 6.84 -1.73
C TYR A 93 -16.95 5.34 -1.61
N VAL A 94 -17.43 4.61 -2.63
CA VAL A 94 -17.34 3.15 -2.68
C VAL A 94 -16.50 2.74 -3.88
N THR A 95 -15.46 1.95 -3.62
CA THR A 95 -14.68 1.31 -4.68
C THR A 95 -15.30 -0.02 -5.06
N ARG A 96 -15.52 -0.23 -6.36
CA ARG A 96 -16.11 -1.46 -6.91
C ARG A 96 -15.09 -2.20 -7.75
N THR A 97 -15.23 -3.53 -7.82
CA THR A 97 -14.38 -4.37 -8.67
C THR A 97 -14.80 -4.20 -10.13
N LEU A 98 -13.85 -3.95 -11.05
CA LEU A 98 -14.15 -3.75 -12.48
C LEU A 98 -14.91 -4.92 -13.12
N LYS A 99 -14.63 -6.16 -12.70
CA LYS A 99 -15.21 -7.36 -13.32
C LYS A 99 -16.63 -7.67 -12.84
N ASP A 100 -16.83 -7.64 -11.52
CA ASP A 100 -18.06 -8.14 -10.89
C ASP A 100 -18.94 -7.03 -10.31
N GLY A 101 -18.51 -5.77 -10.38
CA GLY A 101 -19.20 -4.63 -9.76
C GLY A 101 -19.29 -4.70 -8.23
N GLN A 102 -18.70 -5.72 -7.60
CA GLN A 102 -18.77 -5.92 -6.15
C GLN A 102 -18.04 -4.81 -5.42
N MET A 103 -18.74 -4.22 -4.46
CA MET A 103 -18.19 -3.21 -3.57
C MET A 103 -17.09 -3.82 -2.69
N ARG A 104 -15.92 -3.16 -2.62
CA ARG A 104 -14.76 -3.63 -1.86
C ARG A 104 -14.48 -2.78 -0.63
N MET A 105 -14.20 -1.50 -0.85
CA MET A 105 -13.76 -0.56 0.18
C MET A 105 -14.62 0.68 0.16
N VAL A 106 -14.81 1.22 1.36
CA VAL A 106 -15.61 2.41 1.64
C VAL A 106 -14.71 3.48 2.23
N PHE A 107 -14.82 4.70 1.73
CA PHE A 107 -14.05 5.86 2.15
C PHE A 107 -15.00 7.02 2.46
N TRP A 108 -14.65 7.84 3.43
CA TRP A 108 -15.38 9.06 3.69
C TRP A 108 -15.16 10.08 2.57
N ASN A 109 -16.24 10.71 2.10
CA ASN A 109 -16.12 11.91 1.30
C ASN A 109 -15.92 13.15 2.19
N GLU A 110 -14.70 13.69 2.19
CA GLU A 110 -14.35 14.90 2.95
C GLU A 110 -14.91 16.18 2.30
N VAL A 111 -15.18 16.16 0.99
CA VAL A 111 -15.70 17.30 0.23
C VAL A 111 -17.14 16.99 -0.18
N LYS A 112 -18.08 17.43 0.66
CA LYS A 112 -19.49 17.18 0.38
C LYS A 112 -19.90 17.91 -0.91
N PRO A 113 -20.73 17.28 -1.76
CA PRO A 113 -21.25 17.91 -2.96
C PRO A 113 -22.29 18.98 -2.56
N THR A 114 -21.79 20.11 -2.10
CA THR A 114 -22.57 21.28 -1.71
C THR A 114 -21.97 22.46 -2.45
N GLU A 115 -22.81 23.38 -2.92
CA GLU A 115 -22.38 24.54 -3.73
C GLU A 115 -21.24 25.34 -3.08
N GLU A 116 -21.17 25.36 -1.74
CA GLU A 116 -20.14 26.06 -0.98
C GLU A 116 -18.80 25.31 -0.86
N GLN A 117 -18.80 23.97 -0.90
CA GLN A 117 -17.59 23.15 -0.67
C GLN A 117 -17.01 22.55 -1.96
N GLY A 118 -17.75 22.60 -3.07
CA GLY A 118 -17.35 22.01 -4.34
C GLY A 118 -17.70 20.53 -4.43
N GLY A 119 -17.10 19.80 -5.39
CA GLY A 119 -17.33 18.35 -5.55
C GLY A 119 -18.61 17.96 -6.30
N MET A 120 -19.31 18.92 -6.92
CA MET A 120 -20.44 18.60 -7.81
C MET A 120 -19.97 17.85 -9.06
N PRO A 121 -20.79 16.92 -9.60
CA PRO A 121 -20.49 16.26 -10.86
C PRO A 121 -20.44 17.31 -11.97
N VAL A 122 -19.31 17.36 -12.66
CA VAL A 122 -19.13 18.22 -13.85
C VAL A 122 -19.96 17.63 -14.99
N GLU A 123 -20.55 18.49 -15.83
CA GLU A 123 -21.31 18.04 -16.99
C GLU A 123 -20.45 17.21 -17.92
N LYS A 124 -21.08 16.23 -18.58
CA LYS A 124 -20.40 15.26 -19.42
C LYS A 124 -19.59 15.92 -20.55
N GLU A 125 -20.06 17.02 -21.10
CA GLU A 125 -19.39 17.74 -22.19
C GLU A 125 -18.00 18.26 -21.77
N PHE A 126 -17.88 18.83 -20.56
CA PHE A 126 -16.58 19.26 -20.03
C PHE A 126 -15.67 18.09 -19.69
N HIS A 127 -16.25 16.99 -19.17
CA HIS A 127 -15.49 15.78 -18.90
C HIS A 127 -14.90 15.19 -20.19
N ASP A 128 -15.69 15.10 -21.25
CA ASP A 128 -15.28 14.58 -22.56
C ASP A 128 -14.26 15.52 -23.22
N LEU A 129 -14.47 16.84 -23.14
CA LEU A 129 -13.50 17.84 -23.60
C LEU A 129 -12.17 17.70 -22.86
N TRP A 130 -12.19 17.56 -21.53
CA TRP A 130 -10.99 17.42 -20.72
C TRP A 130 -10.19 16.16 -21.08
N HIS A 131 -10.86 15.03 -21.28
CA HIS A 131 -10.21 13.78 -21.69
C HIS A 131 -9.77 13.78 -23.15
N GLY A 132 -10.37 14.62 -23.99
CA GLY A 132 -9.96 14.81 -25.39
C GLY A 132 -8.71 15.68 -25.56
N LEU A 133 -8.28 16.40 -24.53
CA LEU A 133 -7.04 17.18 -24.54
C LEU A 133 -5.83 16.24 -24.40
N GLU A 134 -5.12 15.99 -25.49
CA GLU A 134 -3.87 15.25 -25.46
C GLU A 134 -2.77 16.08 -24.79
N VAL A 135 -2.20 15.57 -23.70
CA VAL A 135 -1.09 16.23 -23.01
C VAL A 135 0.19 16.05 -23.85
N PRO A 136 0.81 17.14 -24.34
CA PRO A 136 2.05 17.06 -25.10
C PRO A 136 3.21 16.53 -24.24
N ASN A 137 4.27 16.07 -24.91
CA ASN A 137 5.52 15.67 -24.23
C ASN A 137 6.12 16.84 -23.42
N ASP A 138 6.81 16.54 -22.32
CA ASP A 138 7.27 17.53 -21.31
C ASP A 138 7.98 18.75 -21.92
N VAL A 139 8.82 18.53 -22.94
CA VAL A 139 9.58 19.59 -23.61
C VAL A 139 8.67 20.53 -24.41
N ASP A 140 7.66 19.97 -25.08
CA ASP A 140 6.73 20.73 -25.91
C ASP A 140 5.67 21.42 -25.03
N LEU A 141 5.28 20.80 -23.91
CA LEU A 141 4.45 21.42 -22.89
C LEU A 141 5.11 22.69 -22.31
N LEU A 142 6.42 22.64 -22.00
CA LEU A 142 7.16 23.82 -21.49
C LEU A 142 7.24 24.95 -22.52
N LYS A 143 7.41 24.63 -23.82
CA LYS A 143 7.39 25.63 -24.88
C LYS A 143 6.01 26.25 -25.07
N ALA A 144 4.96 25.43 -25.03
CA ALA A 144 3.57 25.89 -25.15
C ALA A 144 3.17 26.77 -23.96
N LEU A 145 3.55 26.39 -22.73
CA LEU A 145 3.35 27.21 -21.54
C LEU A 145 4.07 28.57 -21.67
N ALA A 146 5.32 28.56 -22.13
CA ALA A 146 6.10 29.79 -22.31
C ALA A 146 5.53 30.69 -23.43
N SER A 147 5.00 30.12 -24.52
CA SER A 147 4.35 30.91 -25.58
C SER A 147 3.05 31.55 -25.13
N GLU A 148 2.31 30.90 -24.22
CA GLU A 148 1.08 31.43 -23.61
C GLU A 148 1.35 32.30 -22.37
N GLY A 149 2.62 32.57 -22.03
CA GLY A 149 3.01 33.43 -20.90
C GLY A 149 2.79 32.82 -19.52
N LEU A 150 2.54 31.50 -19.44
CA LEU A 150 2.35 30.76 -18.19
C LEU A 150 3.69 30.21 -17.70
N GLN A 151 4.01 30.45 -16.43
CA GLN A 151 5.23 29.93 -15.83
C GLN A 151 5.01 28.49 -15.34
N ALA A 152 5.79 27.54 -15.86
CA ALA A 152 5.76 26.15 -15.40
C ALA A 152 6.09 26.07 -13.89
N THR A 153 5.34 25.27 -13.15
CA THR A 153 5.58 25.05 -11.71
C THR A 153 6.94 24.39 -11.48
N ALA A 154 7.61 24.72 -10.37
CA ALA A 154 9.01 24.35 -10.11
C ALA A 154 9.34 22.84 -10.19
N ALA A 155 8.33 21.97 -10.11
CA ALA A 155 8.47 20.51 -10.27
C ALA A 155 8.61 20.05 -11.73
N ALA A 156 8.22 20.87 -12.71
CA ALA A 156 8.32 20.59 -14.13
C ALA A 156 9.59 21.18 -14.77
N ALA A 157 10.43 21.87 -13.99
CA ALA A 157 11.75 22.24 -14.47
C ALA A 157 12.51 20.94 -14.78
N PRO A 158 13.02 20.75 -16.02
CA PRO A 158 13.75 19.54 -16.35
C PRO A 158 14.88 19.41 -15.35
N VAL A 159 14.91 18.29 -14.64
CA VAL A 159 16.08 17.91 -13.85
C VAL A 159 17.21 17.86 -14.86
N LEU A 160 18.02 18.93 -14.88
CA LEU A 160 19.27 18.96 -15.60
C LEU A 160 20.02 17.75 -15.06
N LYS A 161 20.03 16.64 -15.81
CA LYS A 161 20.94 15.53 -15.55
C LYS A 161 22.29 16.20 -15.47
N ALA A 162 22.81 16.32 -14.25
CA ALA A 162 24.02 17.06 -13.96
C ALA A 162 25.03 16.63 -15.00
N GLY A 163 25.33 17.53 -15.94
CA GLY A 163 26.20 17.25 -17.06
C GLY A 163 27.44 16.62 -16.47
N ALA A 164 27.79 15.44 -16.98
CA ALA A 164 28.92 14.64 -16.52
C ALA A 164 30.04 15.57 -16.10
N GLN A 165 30.21 15.76 -14.78
CA GLN A 165 31.23 16.63 -14.25
C GLN A 165 32.54 16.08 -14.81
N LYS A 166 33.14 16.82 -15.75
CA LYS A 166 34.50 16.58 -16.20
C LYS A 166 35.32 16.51 -14.92
N LYS A 167 35.72 15.28 -14.55
CA LYS A 167 36.56 15.02 -13.39
C LYS A 167 37.83 15.83 -13.59
N LYS A 168 37.91 16.95 -12.87
CA LYS A 168 39.12 17.76 -12.71
C LYS A 168 40.24 16.79 -12.33
N GLY A 169 41.25 16.69 -13.19
CA GLY A 169 42.32 15.70 -13.10
C GLY A 169 42.90 15.64 -11.70
N LYS A 170 42.71 14.50 -11.02
CA LYS A 170 43.48 14.18 -9.82
C LYS A 170 44.92 13.96 -10.26
N LYS A 171 45.80 14.84 -9.80
CA LYS A 171 47.25 14.72 -9.94
C LYS A 171 47.67 13.29 -9.56
N ALA A 172 48.42 12.64 -10.45
CA ALA A 172 48.99 11.34 -10.22
C ALA A 172 49.90 11.37 -8.98
N ALA A 173 49.56 10.57 -7.98
CA ALA A 173 50.48 10.24 -6.89
C ALA A 173 51.26 8.96 -7.27
N PRO A 174 52.56 8.87 -6.95
CA PRO A 174 53.43 7.84 -7.49
C PRO A 174 53.08 6.45 -6.99
N ARG A 175 53.15 5.49 -7.92
CA ARG A 175 53.02 4.04 -7.70
C ARG A 175 54.08 3.56 -6.72
N GLN A 176 53.67 3.20 -5.49
CA GLN A 176 54.15 1.99 -4.83
C GLN A 176 53.28 1.65 -3.62
N ARG A 177 52.30 0.75 -3.80
CA ARG A 177 51.77 -0.04 -2.69
C ARG A 177 52.30 -1.45 -2.86
N GLN A 178 53.30 -1.81 -2.09
CA GLN A 178 53.68 -3.20 -1.89
C GLN A 178 52.50 -3.89 -1.20
N VAL A 179 51.79 -4.73 -1.96
CA VAL A 179 50.76 -5.60 -1.40
C VAL A 179 51.47 -6.77 -0.72
N ARG A 180 51.34 -6.87 0.60
CA ARG A 180 51.77 -8.06 1.36
C ARG A 180 50.85 -9.22 0.98
N ILE A 181 51.34 -10.11 0.15
CA ILE A 181 50.65 -11.36 -0.20
C ILE A 181 50.81 -12.32 0.97
N THR A 182 49.72 -12.59 1.69
CA THR A 182 49.66 -13.47 2.86
C THR A 182 49.44 -14.93 2.48
N ASN A 183 50.20 -15.46 1.51
CA ASN A 183 50.13 -16.89 1.17
C ASN A 183 51.45 -17.59 1.53
N THR A 184 51.49 -18.13 2.74
CA THR A 184 52.63 -18.85 3.34
C THR A 184 52.85 -20.26 2.79
N HIS A 185 51.98 -20.78 1.90
CA HIS A 185 52.03 -22.17 1.43
C HIS A 185 52.66 -22.36 0.04
N LEU A 186 53.10 -21.30 -0.64
CA LEU A 186 53.74 -21.36 -1.97
C LEU A 186 55.26 -21.16 -1.94
N LYS A 187 55.86 -21.08 -0.75
CA LYS A 187 57.31 -20.89 -0.58
C LYS A 187 58.05 -22.19 -0.93
N GLY A 188 58.72 -22.21 -2.08
CA GLY A 188 59.70 -23.24 -2.44
C GLY A 188 59.49 -23.94 -3.78
N VAL A 189 58.32 -23.79 -4.42
CA VAL A 189 58.04 -24.43 -5.73
C VAL A 189 58.09 -23.44 -6.88
N VAL A 190 57.75 -22.16 -6.66
CA VAL A 190 57.72 -21.14 -7.72
C VAL A 190 58.32 -19.83 -7.19
N ASP A 191 59.35 -19.33 -7.87
CA ASP A 191 59.90 -17.99 -7.64
C ASP A 191 58.99 -16.95 -8.33
N LEU A 192 58.15 -16.30 -7.53
CA LEU A 192 57.16 -15.31 -7.97
C LEU A 192 57.76 -13.92 -8.26
N SER A 193 59.09 -13.78 -8.17
CA SER A 193 59.79 -12.53 -8.55
C SER A 193 60.17 -12.46 -10.03
N ARG A 194 59.96 -13.54 -10.78
CA ARG A 194 60.23 -13.62 -12.22
C ARG A 194 58.99 -14.06 -12.99
N ASP A 195 58.72 -13.39 -14.11
CA ASP A 195 57.66 -13.81 -15.03
C ASP A 195 58.04 -15.10 -15.75
N TYR A 196 57.08 -16.02 -15.88
CA TYR A 196 57.25 -17.30 -16.55
C TYR A 196 57.45 -17.11 -18.06
N VAL A 197 58.60 -17.57 -18.59
CA VAL A 197 58.87 -17.61 -20.03
C VAL A 197 58.56 -19.02 -20.53
N ALA A 198 57.53 -19.16 -21.38
CA ALA A 198 57.18 -20.43 -21.98
C ALA A 198 58.31 -20.93 -22.91
N PRO A 199 58.66 -22.23 -22.89
CA PRO A 199 59.66 -22.77 -23.80
C PRO A 199 59.17 -22.67 -25.25
N GLY A 200 60.01 -22.04 -26.09
CA GLY A 200 59.64 -21.58 -27.42
C GLY A 200 59.20 -22.68 -28.39
N THR A 201 58.12 -22.42 -29.12
CA THR A 201 57.85 -23.11 -30.38
C THR A 201 58.59 -22.39 -31.49
N SER A 202 59.67 -23.04 -31.91
CA SER A 202 60.42 -22.87 -33.15
C SER A 202 59.53 -22.45 -34.33
N THR A 203 60.02 -21.46 -35.06
CA THR A 203 59.71 -21.17 -36.45
C THR A 203 59.71 -22.42 -37.33
N LYS A 204 58.65 -22.57 -38.13
CA LYS A 204 58.69 -22.76 -39.59
C LYS A 204 57.29 -22.56 -40.16
#